data_AF-A0A847PZP3-F1
#
_entry.id   AF-A0A847PZP3-F1
#
_cell.length_a   1.000
_cell.length_b   1.000
_cell.length_c   1.000
_cell.angle_alpha   90.00
_cell.angle_beta   90.00
_cell.angle_gamma   90.00
#
_symmetry.space_group_name_H-M   'P 1'
#
loop_
_entity.id
_entity.type
_entity.pdbx_description
1 polymer ?
#
loop_
_entity_poly.entity_id
_entity_poly.type
_entity_poly.pdbx_seq_one_letter_code
_entity_poly.pdbx_strand_id
1 'polypeptide(L)' 'MGTTARAVLPRRIVETPTPWGSVRVKVALLGGRAVNAAPEMDDCLEIAEKAGVPPRKVLDAARSSALSLMDAQDA' A
#
# COMPACT_ATOMS: atom_id res chain seq x y z
N MET A 1 25.98 25.94 -1.37
CA MET A 1 25.35 24.74 -0.78
C MET A 1 23.84 24.92 -0.88
N GLY A 2 23.17 24.20 -1.78
CA GLY A 2 21.71 24.24 -1.88
C GLY A 2 21.12 23.20 -0.93
N THR A 3 20.33 23.64 0.05
CA THR A 3 19.64 22.74 0.98
C THR A 3 18.47 22.11 0.25
N THR A 4 18.57 20.82 -0.10
CA THR A 4 17.42 20.10 -0.68
C THR A 4 16.33 19.95 0.37
N ALA A 5 15.29 20.78 0.31
CA ALA A 5 14.10 20.60 1.11
C ALA A 5 13.30 19.40 0.57
N ARG A 6 13.17 18.33 1.36
CA ARG A 6 12.30 17.19 1.03
C ARG A 6 10.87 17.57 1.37
N ALA A 7 10.00 17.65 0.37
CA ALA A 7 8.56 17.63 0.60
C ALA A 7 8.17 16.24 1.11
N VAL A 8 7.95 16.12 2.42
CA VAL A 8 7.44 14.88 3.02
C VAL A 8 5.93 14.90 2.84
N LEU A 9 5.43 14.16 1.83
CA LEU A 9 3.99 13.94 1.69
C LEU A 9 3.46 13.23 2.95
N PRO A 10 2.24 13.57 3.42
CA PRO A 10 1.58 12.79 4.44
C PRO A 10 1.38 11.37 3.93
N ARG A 11 2.07 10.42 4.56
CA ARG A 11 1.94 8.98 4.31
C ARG A 11 1.22 8.34 5.47
N ARG A 12 0.23 7.51 5.17
CA ARG A 12 -0.49 6.70 6.14
C ARG A 12 -0.19 5.23 5.87
N ILE A 13 -0.12 4.45 6.94
CA ILE A 13 -0.10 3.00 6.82
C ILE A 13 -1.55 2.56 6.99
N VAL A 14 -2.08 1.90 5.98
CA VAL A 14 -3.44 1.35 5.98
C VAL A 14 -3.34 -0.16 5.88
N GLU A 15 -4.18 -0.85 6.63
CA GLU A 15 -4.30 -2.30 6.54
C GLU A 15 -5.36 -2.61 5.49
N THR A 16 -4.98 -3.35 4.45
CA THR A 16 -5.86 -3.64 3.33
C THR A 16 -6.13 -5.14 3.25
N PRO A 17 -7.40 -5.54 3.13
CA PRO A 17 -7.72 -6.95 2.99
C PRO A 17 -7.27 -7.44 1.62
N THR A 18 -6.62 -8.60 1.59
CA THR A 18 -6.37 -9.38 0.37
C THR A 18 -7.01 -10.77 0.53
N PRO A 19 -7.23 -11.51 -0.58
CA PRO A 19 -7.78 -12.86 -0.52
C PRO A 19 -6.98 -13.86 0.34
N TRP A 20 -5.74 -13.54 0.68
CA TRP A 20 -4.82 -14.40 1.42
C TRP A 20 -4.51 -13.88 2.83
N GLY A 21 -4.98 -12.69 3.18
CA GLY A 21 -4.72 -12.05 4.47
C GLY A 21 -4.66 -10.53 4.38
N SER A 22 -4.63 -9.86 5.53
CA SER A 22 -4.42 -8.42 5.59
C SER A 22 -2.96 -8.07 5.29
N VAL A 23 -2.74 -7.05 4.47
CA VAL A 23 -1.41 -6.51 4.18
C VAL A 23 -1.35 -5.05 4.58
N ARG A 24 -0.27 -4.65 5.24
CA ARG A 24 -0.02 -3.23 5.52
C ARG A 24 0.49 -2.55 4.26
N VAL A 25 -0.13 -1.43 3.90
CA VAL A 25 0.20 -0.66 2.71
C VAL A 25 0.51 0.78 3.11
N LYS A 26 1.71 1.24 2.74
CA LYS A 26 2.11 2.64 2.87
C LYS A 26 1.48 3.43 1.72
N VAL A 27 0.46 4.22 2.03
CA VAL A 27 -0.20 5.10 1.08
C VAL A 27 0.33 6.52 1.24
N ALA A 28 0.83 7.11 0.16
CA ALA A 28 1.16 8.53 0.10
C ALA A 28 -0.05 9.32 -0.40
N LEU A 29 -0.44 10.34 0.35
CA LEU A 29 -1.58 11.19 0.04
C LEU A 29 -1.09 12.55 -0.49
N LEU A 30 -1.72 13.03 -1.55
CA LEU A 30 -1.52 14.38 -2.08
C LEU A 30 -2.89 15.05 -2.23
N GLY A 31 -3.15 16.05 -1.39
CA GLY A 31 -4.43 16.78 -1.43
C GLY A 31 -5.65 15.90 -1.15
N GLY A 32 -5.54 14.94 -0.21
CA GLY A 32 -6.60 13.97 0.11
C GLY A 32 -6.43 12.65 -0.63
N ARG A 33 -6.03 12.70 -1.90
CA ARG A 33 -6.00 11.53 -2.79
C ARG A 33 -4.77 10.65 -2.62
N ALA A 34 -4.95 9.34 -2.71
CA ALA A 34 -3.85 8.38 -2.79
C ALA A 34 -3.12 8.49 -4.13
N VAL A 35 -1.87 8.95 -4.09
CA VAL A 35 -1.00 9.05 -5.28
C VAL A 35 -0.01 7.90 -5.38
N ASN A 36 0.24 7.20 -4.28
CA ASN A 36 1.11 6.03 -4.28
C ASN A 36 0.66 5.06 -3.18
N ALA A 37 0.77 3.76 -3.45
CA ALA A 37 0.48 2.69 -2.51
C ALA A 37 1.60 1.65 -2.61
N ALA A 38 2.37 1.51 -1.54
CA ALA A 38 3.49 0.58 -1.43
C ALA A 38 3.19 -0.47 -0.34
N PRO A 39 2.78 -1.69 -0.72
CA PRO A 39 2.59 -2.80 0.22
C PRO A 39 3.91 -3.17 0.92
N GLU A 40 3.85 -3.58 2.19
CA GLU A 40 5.01 -4.17 2.85
C GLU A 40 5.37 -5.50 2.18
N MET A 41 6.59 -5.58 1.67
CA MET A 41 7.04 -6.73 0.89
C MET A 41 7.22 -7.97 1.76
N ASP A 42 7.68 -7.81 3.02
CA ASP A 42 7.84 -8.92 3.96
C ASP A 42 6.48 -9.58 4.29
N ASP A 43 5.46 -8.77 4.59
CA ASP A 43 4.08 -9.26 4.81
C ASP A 43 3.56 -10.00 3.56
N CYS A 44 3.81 -9.44 2.37
CA CYS A 44 3.38 -10.04 1.10
C CYS A 44 4.08 -11.39 0.84
N LEU A 45 5.37 -11.50 1.17
CA LEU A 45 6.15 -12.73 1.01
C LEU A 45 5.66 -13.81 1.96
N GLU A 46 5.46 -13.47 3.24
CA GLU A 46 4.98 -14.42 4.25
C GLU A 46 3.57 -14.95 3.92
N ILE A 47 2.67 -14.06 3.51
CA ILE A 47 1.31 -14.44 3.09
C ILE A 47 1.35 -15.30 1.83
N ALA A 48 2.19 -14.95 0.86
CA ALA A 48 2.34 -15.69 -0.37
C ALA A 48 2.87 -17.12 -0.14
N GLU A 49 3.85 -17.27 0.76
CA GLU A 49 4.40 -18.56 1.17
C GLU A 49 3.33 -19.41 1.86
N LYS A 50 2.61 -18.85 2.83
CA LYS A 50 1.52 -19.53 3.55
C LYS A 50 0.37 -19.96 2.63
N ALA A 51 0.04 -19.13 1.63
CA ALA A 51 -1.03 -19.40 0.68
C ALA A 51 -0.59 -20.21 -0.55
N GLY A 52 0.71 -20.46 -0.72
CA GLY A 52 1.25 -21.15 -1.90
C GLY A 52 1.03 -20.40 -3.21
N VAL A 53 1.03 -19.06 -3.18
CA VAL A 53 0.82 -18.21 -4.37
C VAL A 53 2.06 -17.37 -4.68
N PRO A 54 2.23 -16.86 -5.91
CA PRO A 54 3.30 -15.94 -6.21
C PRO A 54 3.19 -14.63 -5.40
N PRO A 55 4.27 -14.12 -4.78
CA PRO A 55 4.27 -12.87 -4.02
C PRO A 55 3.74 -11.66 -4.79
N ARG A 56 3.97 -11.66 -6.12
CA ARG A 56 3.45 -10.64 -7.03
C ARG A 56 1.92 -10.54 -6.98
N LYS A 57 1.20 -11.66 -6.84
CA LYS A 57 -0.27 -11.65 -6.72
C LYS A 57 -0.74 -10.94 -5.45
N VAL A 58 -0.05 -11.19 -4.33
CA VAL A 58 -0.36 -10.55 -3.04
C VAL A 58 -0.08 -9.06 -3.11
N LEU A 59 1.07 -8.67 -3.69
CA LEU A 59 1.43 -7.27 -3.96
C LEU A 59 0.39 -6.54 -4.80
N ASP A 60 -0.02 -7.12 -5.92
CA ASP A 60 -1.00 -6.51 -6.83
C ASP A 60 -2.38 -6.39 -6.16
N ALA A 61 -2.81 -7.41 -5.41
CA ALA A 61 -4.07 -7.37 -4.67
C ALA A 61 -4.05 -6.33 -3.54
N ALA A 62 -2.98 -6.28 -2.73
CA ALA A 62 -2.82 -5.31 -1.66
C ALA A 62 -2.82 -3.87 -2.19
N ARG A 63 -2.11 -3.64 -3.31
CA ARG A 63 -2.06 -2.33 -3.98
C ARG A 63 -3.42 -1.91 -4.50
N SER A 64 -4.14 -2.81 -5.19
CA SER A 64 -5.47 -2.53 -5.73
C SER A 64 -6.50 -2.24 -4.62
N SER A 65 -6.47 -3.05 -3.56
CA SER A 65 -7.31 -2.88 -2.36
C SER A 65 -7.03 -1.54 -1.68
N ALA A 66 -5.75 -1.16 -1.54
CA ALA A 66 -5.36 0.13 -0.98
C ALA A 66 -5.88 1.31 -1.78
N LEU A 67 -5.73 1.29 -3.11
CA LEU A 67 -6.22 2.37 -3.96
C LEU A 67 -7.76 2.47 -3.87
N SER A 68 -8.45 1.34 -3.94
CA SER A 68 -9.92 1.29 -3.86
C SER A 68 -10.47 1.81 -2.54
N LEU A 69 -9.82 1.50 -1.41
CA LEU A 69 -10.22 2.00 -0.09
C LEU A 69 -10.01 3.50 0.05
N MET A 70 -9.01 4.07 -0.63
CA MET A 70 -8.72 5.50 -0.54
C MET A 70 -9.62 6.31 -1.48
N ASP A 71 -9.88 5.84 -2.70
CA ASP A 71 -10.90 6.44 -3.58
C ASP A 71 -12.28 6.48 -2.92
N ALA A 72 -12.62 5.47 -2.13
CA ALA A 72 -13.87 5.41 -1.38
C ALA A 72 -13.93 6.35 -0.16
N GLN A 73 -12.79 6.87 0.33
CA GLN A 73 -12.74 7.79 1.47
C GLN A 73 -12.71 9.28 1.07
N ASP A 74 -12.54 9.57 -0.22
CA ASP A 74 -12.53 10.93 -0.80
C ASP A 74 -13.83 11.31 -1.54
N ALA A 75 -14.91 10.50 -1.40
CA ALA A 75 -16.24 10.72 -1.99
C ALA A 75 -17.25 11.25 -0.96
#